data_AF-A0A7C2DMW1-F1
#
_entry.id   AF-A0A7C2DMW1-F1
#
_cell.length_a   1.000
_cell.length_b   1.000
_cell.length_c   1.000
_cell.angle_alpha   90.00
_cell.angle_beta   90.00
_cell.angle_gamma   90.00
#
_symmetry.space_group_name_H-M   'P 1'
#
loop_
_entity.id
_entity.type
_entity.pdbx_description
1 polymer ?
#
loop_
_entity_poly.entity_id
_entity_poly.type
_entity_poly.pdbx_seq_one_letter_code
_entity_poly.pdbx_strand_id
1 'polypeptide(L)' 'EKGLRMGTGQCNVKRYNRHLRDLIIAGRAKPSFVVSHELPLEKAPEAYEKFDKRVEGYTKVILHPGT' A
#
# COMPACT_ATOMS: atom_id res chain seq x y z
N GLU A 1 29.16 23.47 3.19
CA GLU A 1 28.09 22.53 3.60
C GLU A 1 27.21 22.17 2.40
N LYS A 2 26.70 20.92 2.31
CA LYS A 2 25.98 20.42 1.12
C LYS A 2 24.50 20.87 1.02
N GLY A 3 24.02 21.71 1.94
CA GLY A 3 22.65 22.27 1.89
C GLY A 3 21.51 21.24 1.95
N LEU A 4 21.78 20.02 2.43
CA LEU A 4 20.79 18.94 2.45
C LEU A 4 19.89 19.02 3.69
N ARG A 5 18.59 18.78 3.48
CA ARG A 5 17.61 18.64 4.56
C ARG A 5 17.08 17.20 4.60
N MET A 6 17.11 16.59 5.79
CA MET A 6 16.53 15.27 6.04
C MET A 6 15.21 15.42 6.80
N GLY A 7 14.19 14.68 6.39
CA GLY A 7 12.91 14.54 7.12
C GLY A 7 12.66 13.08 7.45
N THR A 8 12.35 12.78 8.70
CA THR A 8 12.13 11.43 9.23
C THR A 8 10.86 11.37 10.08
N GLY A 9 10.46 10.16 10.48
CA GLY A 9 9.30 9.92 11.34
C GLY A 9 8.13 9.25 10.61
N GLN A 10 7.10 8.92 11.38
CA GLN A 10 5.87 8.32 10.84
C GLN A 10 5.09 9.35 10.02
N CYS A 11 4.47 8.90 8.93
CA CYS A 11 3.67 9.78 8.07
C CYS A 11 2.45 10.32 8.83
N ASN A 12 2.22 11.65 8.78
CA ASN A 12 0.96 12.24 9.23
C ASN A 12 -0.14 12.00 8.19
N VAL A 13 -0.72 10.79 8.22
CA VAL A 13 -1.73 10.35 7.24
C VAL A 13 -2.93 11.30 7.19
N LYS A 14 -3.41 11.78 8.35
CA LYS A 14 -4.58 12.68 8.44
C LYS A 14 -4.37 14.02 7.73
N ARG A 15 -3.12 14.46 7.59
CA ARG A 15 -2.77 15.67 6.83
C ARG A 15 -3.02 15.49 5.32
N TYR A 16 -2.86 14.28 4.78
CA TYR A 16 -2.81 14.04 3.34
C TYR A 16 -3.98 13.19 2.80
N ASN A 17 -4.58 12.33 3.62
CA ASN A 17 -5.52 11.31 3.14
C ASN A 17 -6.74 11.87 2.38
N ARG A 18 -7.32 12.99 2.81
CA ARG A 18 -8.47 13.63 2.14
C ARG A 18 -8.10 14.09 0.73
N HIS A 19 -6.97 14.78 0.60
CA HIS A 19 -6.48 15.23 -0.70
C HIS A 19 -6.17 14.05 -1.63
N LEU A 20 -5.49 13.02 -1.13
CA LEU A 20 -5.16 11.83 -1.91
C LEU A 20 -6.42 11.07 -2.36
N ARG A 21 -7.42 10.94 -1.49
CA ARG A 21 -8.74 10.39 -1.83
C ARG A 21 -9.39 11.21 -2.95
N ASP A 22 -9.39 12.53 -2.86
CA ASP A 22 -10.03 13.39 -3.86
C ASP A 22 -9.36 13.26 -5.23
N LEU A 23 -8.05 13.05 -5.28
CA LEU A 23 -7.33 12.72 -6.52
C LEU A 23 -7.79 11.38 -7.12
N ILE A 24 -8.06 10.38 -6.28
CA ILE A 24 -8.58 9.08 -6.74
C ILE A 24 -10.01 9.24 -7.28
N ILE A 25 -10.87 9.93 -6.54
CA ILE A 25 -12.26 10.19 -6.95
C ILE A 25 -12.33 10.97 -8.26
N ALA A 26 -11.46 11.98 -8.43
CA ALA A 26 -11.37 12.77 -9.66
C ALA A 26 -10.69 12.01 -10.83
N GLY A 27 -10.32 10.74 -10.65
CA GLY A 27 -9.64 9.93 -11.68
C GLY A 27 -8.21 10.35 -11.99
N ARG A 28 -7.64 11.29 -11.22
CA ARG A 28 -6.26 11.80 -11.39
C ARG A 28 -5.20 10.83 -10.86
N ALA A 29 -5.60 9.89 -10.01
CA ALA A 29 -4.74 8.83 -9.49
C ALA A 29 -5.48 7.49 -9.50
N LYS A 30 -4.80 6.42 -9.91
CA LYS A 30 -5.32 5.05 -9.93
C LYS A 30 -4.34 4.11 -9.23
N PRO A 31 -4.25 4.12 -7.88
CA PRO A 31 -3.20 3.39 -7.17
C PRO A 31 -3.34 1.86 -7.25
N SER A 32 -4.43 1.33 -7.80
CA SER A 32 -4.66 -0.11 -7.94
C SER A 32 -3.57 -0.83 -8.74
N PHE A 33 -2.80 -0.14 -9.59
CA PHE A 33 -1.68 -0.76 -10.31
C PHE A 33 -0.60 -1.36 -9.40
N VAL A 34 -0.52 -0.91 -8.14
CA VAL A 34 0.45 -1.46 -7.18
C VAL A 34 -0.02 -2.77 -6.55
N VAL A 35 -1.33 -3.07 -6.58
CA VAL A 35 -1.93 -4.27 -5.99
C VAL A 35 -1.59 -5.46 -6.87
N SER A 36 -0.93 -6.47 -6.29
CA SER A 36 -0.57 -7.68 -7.02
C SER A 36 -1.49 -8.86 -6.76
N HIS A 37 -2.10 -8.95 -5.57
CA HIS A 37 -3.02 -10.03 -5.22
C HIS A 37 -4.18 -9.51 -4.35
N GLU A 38 -5.35 -10.11 -4.58
CA GLU A 38 -6.53 -9.98 -3.73
C GLU A 38 -6.93 -11.39 -3.25
N LEU A 39 -6.99 -11.59 -1.94
CA LEU A 39 -7.16 -12.92 -1.33
C LEU A 39 -8.18 -12.87 -0.19
N PRO A 40 -8.88 -13.98 0.10
CA PRO A 40 -9.71 -14.07 1.30
C PRO A 40 -8.82 -14.13 2.56
N LEU A 41 -9.38 -13.75 3.72
CA LEU A 41 -8.61 -13.61 4.97
C LEU A 41 -7.95 -14.92 5.43
N GLU A 42 -8.55 -16.07 5.13
CA GLU A 42 -8.03 -17.41 5.46
C GLU A 42 -6.67 -17.68 4.80
N LYS A 43 -6.37 -16.98 3.71
CA LYS A 43 -5.09 -17.06 2.99
C LYS A 43 -4.03 -16.11 3.52
N ALA A 44 -4.32 -15.33 4.56
CA ALA A 44 -3.36 -14.39 5.14
C ALA A 44 -2.03 -15.06 5.55
N PRO A 45 -1.99 -16.22 6.24
CA PRO A 45 -0.71 -16.82 6.65
C PRO A 45 0.22 -17.13 5.46
N GLU A 46 -0.33 -17.71 4.39
CA GLU A 46 0.40 -18.01 3.16
C GLU A 46 0.88 -16.73 2.46
N ALA A 47 0.03 -15.70 2.42
CA ALA A 47 0.37 -14.42 1.81
C ALA A 47 1.49 -13.70 2.57
N TYR A 48 1.50 -13.75 3.91
CA TYR A 48 2.57 -13.21 4.75
C TYR A 48 3.90 -13.93 4.49
N GLU A 49 3.90 -15.27 4.41
CA GLU A 49 5.11 -16.05 4.12
C GLU A 49 5.72 -15.68 2.76
N LYS A 50 4.88 -15.58 1.71
CA LYS A 50 5.34 -15.22 0.36
C LYS A 50 5.85 -13.78 0.27
N PHE A 51 5.19 -12.84 0.96
CA PHE A 51 5.61 -11.45 1.04
C PHE A 51 6.95 -11.30 1.77
N ASP A 52 7.13 -12.00 2.90
CA ASP A 52 8.38 -11.99 3.69
C ASP A 52 9.55 -12.58 2.89
N LYS A 53 9.32 -13.71 2.21
CA LYS A 53 10.29 -14.34 1.31
C LYS A 53 10.55 -13.57 0.00
N ARG A 54 9.86 -12.44 -0.22
CA ARG A 54 9.93 -11.63 -1.44
C ARG A 54 9.74 -12.46 -2.71
N VAL A 55 8.79 -13.40 -2.67
CA VAL A 55 8.43 -14.22 -3.83
C VAL A 55 8.02 -13.29 -4.97
N GLU A 56 8.50 -13.59 -6.18
CA GLU A 56 8.19 -12.79 -7.36
C GLU A 56 6.67 -12.63 -7.52
N GLY A 57 6.22 -11.40 -7.80
CA GLY A 57 4.79 -11.05 -7.88
C GLY A 57 4.11 -10.72 -6.56
N TYR A 58 4.71 -10.95 -5.38
CA TYR A 58 4.12 -10.57 -4.09
C TYR A 58 4.59 -9.18 -3.61
N THR A 59 4.01 -8.11 -4.16
CA THR A 59 4.37 -6.72 -3.84
C THR A 59 3.34 -5.99 -2.99
N LYS A 60 2.04 -6.21 -3.21
CA LYS A 60 0.97 -5.62 -2.39
C LYS A 60 -0.26 -6.54 -2.41
N VAL A 61 -0.55 -7.13 -1.26
CA VAL A 61 -1.72 -8.00 -1.05
C VAL A 61 -2.83 -7.22 -0.36
N ILE A 62 -4.05 -7.35 -0.86
CA ILE A 62 -5.27 -6.91 -0.19
C ILE A 62 -6.03 -8.14 0.31
N LEU A 63 -6.46 -8.11 1.58
CA LEU A 63 -7.20 -9.20 2.20
C LEU A 63 -8.68 -8.83 2.35
N HIS A 64 -9.56 -9.73 1.94
CA HIS A 64 -11.02 -9.58 2.02
C HIS A 64 -11.57 -10.45 3.17
N PRO A 65 -12.06 -9.86 4.28
CA PRO A 65 -12.47 -10.60 5.48
C PRO A 65 -13.91 -11.10 5.49
N GLY A 66 -14.70 -10.85 4.44
CA GLY A 66 -16.14 -11.17 4.39
C GLY A 66 -16.58 -11.77 3.05
N THR A 67 -15.67 -12.45 2.37
CA THR A 67 -15.91 -13.21 1.12
C THR A 67 -15.70 -14.68 1.38
#